data_AF-A0A2W4JU24-F1
#
_entry.id   AF-A0A2W4JU24-F1
#
_cell.length_a   1.000
_cell.length_b   1.000
_cell.length_c   1.000
_cell.angle_alpha   90.00
_cell.angle_beta   90.00
_cell.angle_gamma   90.00
#
_symmetry.space_group_name_H-M   'P 1'
#
loop_
_entity.id
_entity.type
_entity.pdbx_description
1 polymer ?
#
loop_
_entity_poly.entity_id
_entity_poly.type
_entity_poly.pdbx_seq_one_letter_code
_entity_poly.pdbx_strand_id
1 'polypeptide(L)'
;PGRLLMVYTALRTLASALSLRLGGHVQFIRPLILPMAEGAAKNNYGELDEKEMEELKGLAGATENYGNFYGQNVFVASGGVLLIVGVLKELGFDVEALAVAKASIPVAIIAVLVSAVQFLRFDRKLARKKARA
;
A
#
# COMPACT_ATOMS: atom_id res chain seq x y z
N PRO A 1 -3.83 5.84 13.71
CA PRO A 1 -3.42 4.73 12.82
C PRO A 1 -3.42 5.09 11.32
N GLY A 2 -4.49 5.69 10.77
CA GLY A 2 -4.61 5.88 9.32
C GLY A 2 -3.52 6.73 8.68
N ARG A 3 -3.08 7.82 9.33
CA ARG A 3 -1.92 8.62 8.86
C ARG A 3 -0.62 7.81 8.77
N LEU A 4 -0.38 6.94 9.76
CA LEU A 4 0.80 6.07 9.78
C LEU A 4 0.78 5.06 8.63
N LEU A 5 -0.37 4.42 8.41
CA LEU A 5 -0.55 3.48 7.31
C LEU A 5 -0.36 4.17 5.95
N MET A 6 -0.87 5.38 5.78
CA MET A 6 -0.70 6.19 4.58
C MET A 6 0.78 6.51 4.29
N VAL A 7 1.51 7.00 5.29
CA VAL A 7 2.94 7.31 5.14
C VAL A 7 3.71 6.05 4.78
N TYR A 8 3.45 4.94 5.47
CA TYR A 8 4.12 3.68 5.15
C TYR A 8 3.79 3.18 3.74
N THR A 9 2.53 3.23 3.28
CA THR A 9 2.19 2.86 1.90
C THR A 9 2.92 3.72 0.88
N ALA A 10 2.99 5.04 1.08
CA ALA A 10 3.73 5.92 0.18
C ALA A 10 5.23 5.57 0.13
N LEU A 11 5.87 5.37 1.28
CA LEU A 11 7.26 4.94 1.36
C LEU A 11 7.48 3.57 0.71
N ARG A 12 6.55 2.63 0.94
CA ARG A 12 6.60 1.28 0.37
C ARG A 12 6.48 1.31 -1.16
N THR A 13 5.58 2.15 -1.70
CA THR A 13 5.42 2.38 -3.14
C THR A 13 6.69 2.98 -3.74
N LEU A 14 7.27 4.01 -3.11
CA LEU A 14 8.51 4.64 -3.57
C LEU A 14 9.67 3.65 -3.58
N ALA A 15 9.83 2.86 -2.52
CA ALA A 15 10.84 1.82 -2.46
C ALA A 15 10.65 0.79 -3.58
N SER A 16 9.42 0.31 -3.80
CA SER A 16 9.12 -0.61 -4.91
C SER A 16 9.38 0.00 -6.28
N ALA A 17 9.07 1.28 -6.48
CA ALA A 17 9.34 1.98 -7.73
C ALA A 17 10.85 2.08 -8.03
N LEU A 18 11.68 2.15 -6.98
CA LEU A 18 13.13 2.12 -7.05
C LEU A 18 13.71 0.69 -7.03
N SER A 19 12.87 -0.34 -7.10
CA SER A 19 13.27 -1.76 -7.00
C SER A 19 13.97 -2.12 -5.67
N LEU A 20 13.74 -1.33 -4.62
CA LEU A 20 14.22 -1.61 -3.28
C LEU A 20 13.32 -2.64 -2.61
N ARG A 21 13.90 -3.78 -2.26
CA ARG A 21 13.22 -4.84 -1.51
C ARG A 21 13.14 -4.46 -0.04
N LEU A 22 12.06 -3.80 0.33
CA LEU A 22 11.61 -3.79 1.72
C LEU A 22 11.07 -5.20 2.06
N GLY A 23 11.22 -5.64 3.31
CA GLY A 23 10.68 -6.92 3.76
C GLY A 23 9.16 -7.01 3.51
N GLY A 24 8.59 -8.20 3.62
CA GLY A 24 7.17 -8.42 3.37
C GLY A 24 6.30 -8.38 4.62
N HIS A 25 5.13 -8.99 4.52
CA HIS A 25 4.16 -9.10 5.62
C HIS A 25 4.76 -9.63 6.93
N VAL A 26 5.61 -10.65 6.85
CA VAL A 26 6.20 -11.30 8.03
C VAL A 26 7.33 -10.47 8.63
N GLN A 27 8.08 -9.75 7.81
CA GLN A 27 9.28 -9.01 8.26
C GLN A 27 8.98 -7.58 8.68
N PHE A 28 7.98 -6.92 8.08
CA PHE A 28 7.67 -5.51 8.32
C PHE A 28 6.28 -5.30 8.89
N ILE A 29 5.23 -5.89 8.29
CA ILE A 29 3.87 -5.61 8.73
C ILE A 29 3.63 -6.12 10.14
N ARG A 30 3.80 -7.43 10.35
CA ARG A 30 3.44 -8.08 11.62
C ARG A 30 4.27 -7.60 12.82
N PRO A 31 5.61 -7.49 12.74
CA PRO A 31 6.41 -7.13 13.91
C PRO A 31 6.55 -5.61 14.12
N LEU A 32 6.26 -4.76 13.13
CA LEU A 32 6.52 -3.31 13.20
C LEU A 32 5.27 -2.47 12.89
N ILE A 33 4.76 -2.53 11.65
CA ILE A 33 3.69 -1.62 11.21
C ILE A 33 2.39 -1.84 11.98
N LEU A 34 2.00 -3.09 12.20
CA LEU A 34 0.79 -3.43 12.94
C LEU A 34 0.87 -2.96 14.41
N PRO A 35 1.90 -3.31 15.21
CA PRO A 35 2.05 -2.79 16.57
C PRO A 35 2.06 -1.25 16.64
N MET A 36 2.72 -0.58 15.69
CA MET A 36 2.70 0.90 15.63
C MET A 36 1.30 1.45 15.32
N ALA A 37 0.57 0.79 14.41
CA ALA A 37 -0.79 1.17 14.07
C ALA A 37 -1.74 0.94 15.25
N GLU A 38 -1.62 -0.17 15.97
CA GLU A 38 -2.35 -0.48 17.20
C GLU A 38 -2.09 0.57 18.28
N GLY A 39 -0.82 0.87 18.56
CA GLY A 39 -0.45 1.92 19.52
C GLY A 39 -1.01 3.30 19.12
N ALA A 40 -0.91 3.67 17.84
CA ALA A 40 -1.46 4.91 17.32
C ALA A 40 -3.00 4.94 17.34
N ALA A 41 -3.67 3.79 17.22
CA ALA A 41 -5.11 3.70 17.33
C ALA A 41 -5.55 3.87 18.79
N LYS A 42 -4.92 3.14 19.72
CA LYS A 42 -5.19 3.21 21.15
C LYS A 42 -4.98 4.61 21.72
N ASN A 43 -3.87 5.26 21.37
CA ASN A 43 -3.56 6.61 21.85
C ASN A 43 -4.59 7.65 21.38
N ASN A 44 -5.05 7.56 20.13
CA ASN A 44 -5.93 8.58 19.55
C ASN A 44 -7.41 8.30 19.84
N TYR A 45 -7.81 7.03 19.84
CA TYR A 45 -9.21 6.62 19.82
C TYR A 45 -9.65 5.78 21.03
N GLY A 46 -8.73 5.37 21.91
CA GLY A 46 -9.02 4.47 23.02
C GLY A 46 -8.93 2.99 22.63
N GLU A 47 -9.36 2.10 23.52
CA GLU A 47 -9.34 0.66 23.25
C GLU A 47 -10.22 0.29 22.05
N LEU A 48 -9.67 -0.55 21.19
CA LEU A 48 -10.35 -1.07 20.00
C LEU A 48 -11.14 -2.31 20.37
N ASP A 49 -12.35 -2.46 19.82
CA ASP A 49 -13.04 -3.74 19.89
C ASP A 49 -12.41 -4.78 18.95
N GLU A 50 -12.82 -6.03 19.10
CA GLU A 50 -12.27 -7.14 18.31
C GLU A 50 -12.47 -6.94 16.80
N LYS A 51 -13.60 -6.37 16.37
CA LYS A 51 -13.89 -6.14 14.95
C LYS A 51 -12.99 -5.04 14.38
N GLU A 52 -12.78 -3.97 15.13
CA GLU A 52 -11.89 -2.87 14.76
C GLU A 52 -10.43 -3.32 14.71
N MET A 53 -10.03 -4.21 15.61
CA MET A 53 -8.70 -4.81 15.62
C MET A 53 -8.47 -5.67 14.37
N GLU A 54 -9.43 -6.52 14.00
CA GLU A 54 -9.35 -7.31 12.76
C GLU A 54 -9.33 -6.43 11.51
N GLU A 55 -10.15 -5.38 11.47
CA GLU A 55 -10.16 -4.41 10.37
C GLU A 55 -8.80 -3.67 10.27
N LEU A 56 -8.20 -3.30 11.42
CA LEU A 56 -6.86 -2.69 11.47
C LEU A 56 -5.77 -3.64 10.96
N LYS A 57 -5.80 -4.92 11.35
CA LYS A 57 -4.87 -5.95 10.82
C LYS A 57 -4.99 -6.07 9.31
N GLY A 58 -6.22 -6.09 8.79
CA GLY A 58 -6.49 -6.10 7.36
C GLY A 58 -5.90 -4.87 6.66
N LEU A 59 -6.11 -3.67 7.21
CA LEU A 59 -5.55 -2.43 6.66
C LEU A 59 -4.01 -2.39 6.73
N ALA A 60 -3.42 -2.88 7.82
CA ALA A 60 -1.97 -2.99 7.96
C ALA A 60 -1.38 -3.92 6.88
N GLY A 61 -1.97 -5.10 6.66
CA GLY A 61 -1.59 -5.97 5.56
C GLY A 61 -1.81 -5.32 4.18
N ALA A 62 -2.90 -4.58 4.02
CA ALA A 62 -3.20 -3.89 2.76
C ALA A 62 -2.09 -2.89 2.36
N THR A 63 -1.43 -2.24 3.33
CA THR A 63 -0.33 -1.31 3.03
C THR A 63 0.83 -1.96 2.27
N GLU A 64 1.21 -3.19 2.62
CA GLU A 64 2.27 -3.94 1.93
C GLU A 64 1.82 -4.34 0.53
N ASN A 65 0.60 -4.84 0.40
CA ASN A 65 0.07 -5.29 -0.89
C ASN A 65 -0.07 -4.11 -1.87
N TYR A 66 -0.71 -3.02 -1.46
CA TYR A 66 -0.89 -1.85 -2.32
C TYR A 66 0.44 -1.19 -2.65
N GLY A 67 1.29 -1.01 -1.64
CA GLY A 67 2.59 -0.39 -1.80
C GLY A 67 3.48 -1.16 -2.77
N ASN A 68 3.60 -2.47 -2.53
CA ASN A 68 4.47 -3.32 -3.33
C ASN A 68 3.94 -3.53 -4.76
N PHE A 69 2.68 -3.94 -4.89
CA PHE A 69 2.10 -4.38 -6.16
C PHE A 69 2.03 -3.23 -7.18
N TYR A 70 1.47 -2.09 -6.78
CA TYR A 70 1.31 -0.96 -7.70
C TYR A 70 2.59 -0.16 -7.90
N GLY A 71 3.57 -0.25 -6.99
CA GLY A 71 4.88 0.39 -7.16
C GLY A 71 5.85 -0.40 -8.05
N GLN A 72 5.80 -1.73 -8.04
CA GLN A 72 6.83 -2.57 -8.66
C GLN A 72 6.96 -2.36 -10.18
N ASN A 73 5.87 -2.10 -10.89
CA ASN A 73 5.87 -1.90 -12.34
C ASN A 73 6.35 -0.50 -12.78
N VAL A 74 6.61 0.42 -11.85
CA VAL A 74 7.29 1.68 -12.16
C VAL A 74 8.77 1.43 -12.47
N PHE A 75 9.34 0.31 -12.01
CA PHE A 75 10.70 -0.09 -12.34
C PHE A 75 10.73 -0.84 -13.69
N VAL A 76 11.56 -0.36 -14.63
CA VAL A 76 11.63 -0.87 -16.01
C VAL A 76 12.00 -2.36 -16.09
N ALA A 77 12.86 -2.83 -15.19
CA ALA A 77 13.28 -4.24 -15.16
C ALA A 77 12.43 -5.09 -14.19
N SER A 78 11.21 -4.67 -13.87
CA SER A 78 10.28 -5.53 -13.13
C SER A 78 9.82 -6.70 -14.00
N GLY A 79 9.60 -7.87 -13.38
CA GLY A 79 9.08 -9.03 -14.09
C GLY A 79 7.71 -8.77 -14.76
N GLY A 80 6.88 -7.92 -14.15
CA GLY A 80 5.59 -7.53 -14.72
C GLY A 80 5.73 -6.70 -16.00
N VAL A 81 6.67 -5.74 -16.02
CA VAL A 81 6.95 -4.92 -17.20
C VAL A 81 7.48 -5.80 -18.34
N LEU A 82 8.44 -6.68 -18.06
CA LEU A 82 9.02 -7.57 -19.06
C LEU A 82 7.99 -8.54 -19.64
N LEU A 83 7.07 -9.05 -18.82
CA LEU A 83 5.96 -9.89 -19.27
C LEU A 83 5.02 -9.14 -20.23
N ILE A 84 4.64 -7.91 -19.87
CA ILE A 84 3.77 -7.07 -20.73
C ILE A 84 4.45 -6.81 -22.08
N VAL A 85 5.73 -6.42 -22.06
CA VAL A 85 6.50 -6.19 -23.30
C VAL A 85 6.59 -7.46 -24.14
N GLY A 86 6.84 -8.62 -23.52
CA GLY A 86 6.89 -9.91 -24.19
C GLY A 86 5.58 -10.26 -24.91
N VAL A 87 4.45 -10.15 -24.21
CA VAL A 87 3.12 -10.42 -24.78
C VAL A 87 2.77 -9.43 -25.89
N LEU A 88 3.06 -8.13 -25.71
CA LEU A 88 2.80 -7.12 -26.74
C LEU A 88 3.62 -7.38 -28.00
N LYS A 89 4.88 -7.80 -27.84
CA LYS A 89 5.77 -8.16 -28.95
C LYS A 89 5.23 -9.37 -29.72
N GLU A 90 4.72 -10.39 -29.04
CA GLU A 90 4.07 -11.56 -29.68
C GLU A 90 2.83 -11.15 -30.49
N LEU A 91 2.10 -10.12 -30.04
CA LEU A 91 0.95 -9.55 -30.73
C LEU A 91 1.33 -8.58 -31.87
N GLY A 92 2.63 -8.37 -32.13
CA GLY A 92 3.12 -7.48 -33.19
C GLY A 92 3.24 -6.00 -32.79
N PHE A 93 3.11 -5.67 -31.50
CA PHE A 93 3.32 -4.32 -30.99
C PHE A 93 4.75 -4.16 -30.46
N ASP A 94 5.49 -3.21 -31.03
CA ASP A 94 6.82 -2.84 -30.53
C ASP A 94 6.69 -1.77 -29.44
N VAL A 95 6.74 -2.20 -28.17
CA VAL A 95 6.59 -1.33 -27.00
C VAL A 95 7.81 -1.45 -26.12
N GLU A 96 8.47 -0.32 -25.87
CA GLU A 96 9.60 -0.27 -24.94
C GLU A 96 9.16 -0.47 -23.49
N ALA A 97 9.98 -1.17 -22.71
CA ALA A 97 9.76 -1.35 -21.26
C ALA A 97 9.61 -0.01 -20.52
N LEU A 98 10.32 1.03 -20.96
CA LEU A 98 10.20 2.38 -20.40
C LEU A 98 8.80 2.99 -20.60
N ALA A 99 8.13 2.70 -21.72
CA ALA A 99 6.77 3.18 -21.98
C ALA A 99 5.77 2.54 -20.99
N VAL A 100 5.89 1.23 -20.76
CA VAL A 100 5.07 0.50 -19.78
C VAL A 100 5.32 0.99 -18.35
N ALA A 101 6.59 1.24 -18.00
CA ALA A 101 6.96 1.78 -16.69
C ALA A 101 6.37 3.18 -16.46
N LYS A 102 6.47 4.07 -17.46
CA LYS A 102 5.85 5.41 -17.42
C LYS A 102 4.33 5.32 -17.28
N ALA A 103 3.68 4.40 -18.00
CA ALA A 103 2.24 4.17 -17.89
C ALA A 103 1.82 3.64 -16.51
N SER A 104 2.73 3.00 -15.77
CA SER A 104 2.49 2.50 -14.41
C SER A 104 2.55 3.57 -13.32
N ILE A 105 3.23 4.70 -13.57
CA ILE A 105 3.34 5.84 -12.62
C ILE A 105 1.96 6.38 -12.19
N PRO A 106 1.03 6.75 -13.10
CA PRO A 106 -0.28 7.25 -12.68
C PRO A 106 -1.07 6.20 -11.88
N VAL A 107 -0.93 4.91 -12.21
CA VAL A 107 -1.57 3.81 -11.47
C VAL A 107 -1.03 3.72 -10.03
N ALA A 108 0.29 3.83 -9.86
CA ALA A 108 0.92 3.85 -8.54
C ALA A 108 0.43 5.03 -7.67
N ILE A 109 0.33 6.23 -8.27
CA ILE A 109 -0.19 7.43 -7.60
C ILE A 109 -1.66 7.22 -7.17
N ILE A 110 -2.50 6.73 -8.08
CA ILE A 110 -3.92 6.44 -7.78
C ILE A 110 -4.04 5.44 -6.64
N ALA A 111 -3.22 4.38 -6.62
CA ALA A 111 -3.23 3.40 -5.54
C ALA A 111 -2.89 4.02 -4.17
N VAL A 112 -1.90 4.91 -4.11
CA VAL A 112 -1.56 5.66 -2.88
C VAL A 112 -2.70 6.57 -2.45
N LEU A 113 -3.36 7.27 -3.39
CA LEU A 113 -4.51 8.13 -3.06
C LEU A 113 -5.72 7.33 -2.57
N VAL A 114 -6.05 6.22 -3.24
CA VAL A 114 -7.18 5.36 -2.86
C VAL A 114 -6.95 4.73 -1.49
N SER A 115 -5.74 4.23 -1.23
CA SER A 115 -5.36 3.69 0.09
C SER A 115 -5.40 4.77 1.18
N ALA A 116 -4.88 5.97 0.90
CA ALA A 116 -4.98 7.12 1.79
C ALA A 116 -6.45 7.41 2.19
N VAL A 117 -7.35 7.45 1.21
CA VAL A 117 -8.79 7.65 1.45
C VAL A 117 -9.38 6.52 2.29
N GLN A 118 -9.01 5.26 2.04
CA GLN A 118 -9.46 4.10 2.81
C GLN A 118 -9.03 4.23 4.29
N PHE A 119 -7.77 4.57 4.55
CA PHE A 119 -7.24 4.74 5.91
C PHE A 119 -7.88 5.92 6.64
N LEU A 120 -8.12 7.03 5.95
CA LEU A 120 -8.82 8.18 6.53
C LEU A 120 -10.28 7.88 6.84
N ARG A 121 -10.96 7.03 6.04
CA ARG A 121 -12.31 6.57 6.33
C ARG A 121 -12.35 5.70 7.60
N PHE A 122 -11.37 4.84 7.79
CA PHE A 122 -11.23 4.05 9.01
C PHE A 122 -11.00 4.95 10.24
N ASP A 123 -10.08 5.92 10.16
CA ASP A 123 -9.87 6.90 11.23
C ASP A 123 -11.15 7.67 11.58
N ARG A 124 -11.93 8.09 10.57
CA ARG A 124 -13.24 8.75 10.78
C ARG A 124 -14.26 7.83 11.45
N LYS A 125 -14.27 6.53 11.13
CA LYS A 125 -15.15 5.53 11.76
C LYS A 125 -14.84 5.43 13.26
N LEU A 126 -13.57 5.29 13.62
CA LEU A 126 -13.12 5.25 15.02
C LEU A 126 -13.43 6.55 15.76
N ALA A 127 -13.15 7.71 15.15
CA ALA A 127 -13.43 9.01 15.75
C ALA A 127 -14.92 9.21 16.07
N ARG A 128 -15.81 8.80 15.16
CA ARG A 128 -17.28 8.89 15.36
C ARG A 128 -17.77 7.98 16.49
N LYS A 129 -17.17 6.80 16.65
CA LYS A 129 -17.51 5.89 17.75
C LYS A 129 -17.08 6.49 19.09
N LYS A 130 -15.85 6.99 19.19
CA LYS A 130 -15.36 7.66 20.40
C LYS A 130 -16.23 8.87 20.79
N ALA A 131 -16.70 9.65 19.82
CA ALA A 131 -17.58 10.79 20.10
C ALA A 131 -18.99 10.39 20.59
N ARG A 132 -19.39 9.13 20.43
CA ARG A 132 -20.69 8.59 20.87
C ARG A 132 -20.61 7.82 22.19
N ALA A 133 -19.40 7.51 22.66
CA ALA A 133 -19.13 6.82 23.91
C ALA A 133 -18.85 7.83 25.02
#